data_AF-A0A329XFY3-F1
#
_entry.id   AF-A0A329XFY3-F1
#
_cell.length_a   1.000
_cell.length_b   1.000
_cell.length_c   1.000
_cell.angle_alpha   90.00
_cell.angle_beta   90.00
_cell.angle_gamma   90.00
#
_symmetry.space_group_name_H-M   'P 1'
#
loop_
_entity.id
_entity.type
_entity.pdbx_description
1 polymer ?
#
loop_
_entity_poly.entity_id
_entity_poly.type
_entity_poly.pdbx_seq_one_letter_code
_entity_poly.pdbx_strand_id
1 'polypeptide(L)'
;MELNRLMYAYFNQDFDIISGPELDDVIDDFFSNTSNRIKREVIKEINTFICNSEDIEKEFYFIYSDADVFPDIWGLTAFKFLEHVSKKAQDYIDKDE
;
A
#
# COMPACT_ATOMS: atom_id res chain seq x y z
N MET A 1 11.57 1.13 4.67
CA MET A 1 10.34 0.35 4.87
C MET A 1 9.78 0.08 3.49
N GLU A 2 9.41 -1.16 3.19
CA GLU A 2 8.87 -1.54 1.87
C GLU A 2 7.48 -0.93 1.64
N LEU A 3 6.71 -0.69 2.71
CA LEU A 3 5.48 0.09 2.67
C LEU A 3 5.74 1.52 2.18
N ASN A 4 6.80 2.18 2.66
CA ASN A 4 7.18 3.50 2.16
C ASN A 4 7.60 3.43 0.68
N ARG A 5 8.26 2.35 0.26
CA ARG A 5 8.59 2.19 -1.16
C ARG A 5 7.32 2.08 -2.01
N LEU A 6 6.33 1.33 -1.56
CA LEU A 6 5.02 1.25 -2.23
C LEU A 6 4.37 2.65 -2.31
N MET A 7 4.30 3.40 -1.22
CA MET A 7 3.69 4.73 -1.20
C MET A 7 4.42 5.74 -2.09
N TYR A 8 5.74 5.89 -1.91
CA TYR A 8 6.51 6.95 -2.56
C TYR A 8 6.95 6.62 -3.99
N ALA A 9 7.08 5.35 -4.35
CA ALA A 9 7.58 4.97 -5.68
C ALA A 9 6.47 4.51 -6.63
N TYR A 10 5.36 3.96 -6.13
CA TYR A 10 4.28 3.42 -6.97
C TYR A 10 3.00 4.24 -6.87
N PHE A 11 2.58 4.63 -5.66
CA PHE A 11 1.44 5.54 -5.46
C PHE A 11 1.79 7.03 -5.60
N ASN A 12 2.90 7.37 -6.25
CA ASN A 12 3.29 8.75 -6.46
C ASN A 12 2.30 9.51 -7.37
N GLN A 13 2.51 10.82 -7.56
CA GLN A 13 1.66 11.70 -8.38
C GLN A 13 1.36 11.20 -9.80
N ASP A 14 2.24 10.35 -10.38
CA ASP A 14 2.15 9.85 -11.75
C ASP A 14 1.64 8.38 -11.80
N PHE A 15 1.07 7.86 -10.71
CA PHE A 15 0.67 6.44 -10.63
C PHE A 15 -0.30 6.03 -11.75
N ASP A 16 -1.21 6.92 -12.14
CA ASP A 16 -2.24 6.70 -13.15
C ASP A 16 -1.66 6.55 -14.57
N ILE A 17 -0.50 7.18 -14.80
CA ILE A 17 0.27 7.07 -16.04
C ILE A 17 1.16 5.82 -16.02
N ILE A 18 1.77 5.50 -14.88
CA ILE A 18 2.80 4.46 -14.75
C ILE A 18 2.18 3.07 -14.62
N SER A 19 1.28 2.89 -13.64
CA SER A 19 0.70 1.59 -13.30
C SER A 19 -0.75 1.50 -13.77
N GLY A 20 -1.53 2.58 -13.61
CA GLY A 20 -2.94 2.65 -13.99
C GLY A 20 -3.79 3.37 -12.94
N PRO A 21 -5.00 3.82 -13.30
CA PRO A 21 -5.82 4.67 -12.42
C PRO A 21 -6.50 3.90 -11.27
N GLU A 22 -6.63 2.57 -11.38
CA GLU A 22 -7.28 1.77 -10.35
C GLU A 22 -6.31 1.44 -9.21
N LEU A 23 -6.83 1.35 -7.99
CA LEU A 23 -6.05 0.98 -6.80
C LEU A 23 -5.28 -0.33 -7.03
N ASP A 24 -5.95 -1.32 -7.61
CA ASP A 24 -5.37 -2.64 -7.86
C ASP A 24 -4.30 -2.62 -8.95
N ASP A 25 -4.34 -1.68 -9.90
CA ASP A 25 -3.30 -1.57 -10.94
C ASP A 25 -1.93 -1.26 -10.29
N VAL A 26 -1.91 -0.31 -9.36
CA VAL A 26 -0.68 0.09 -8.64
C VAL A 26 -0.18 -1.01 -7.71
N ILE A 27 -1.10 -1.64 -6.97
CA ILE A 27 -0.76 -2.74 -6.05
C ILE A 27 -0.20 -3.93 -6.81
N ASP A 28 -0.85 -4.31 -7.91
CA ASP A 28 -0.47 -5.47 -8.70
C ASP A 28 0.85 -5.22 -9.43
N ASP A 29 1.13 -4.00 -9.89
CA ASP A 29 2.42 -3.63 -10.47
C ASP A 29 3.57 -3.80 -9.45
N PHE A 30 3.39 -3.33 -8.21
CA PHE A 30 4.39 -3.52 -7.16
C PHE A 30 4.60 -5.00 -6.81
N PHE A 31 3.52 -5.75 -6.55
CA PHE A 31 3.64 -7.13 -6.08
C PHE A 31 4.03 -8.14 -7.15
N SER A 32 3.71 -7.88 -8.43
CA SER A 32 4.19 -8.69 -9.54
C SER A 32 5.70 -8.57 -9.75
N ASN A 33 6.30 -7.46 -9.32
CA ASN A 33 7.72 -7.15 -9.48
C ASN A 33 8.56 -7.35 -8.20
N THR A 34 7.99 -7.96 -7.15
CA THR A 34 8.67 -8.14 -5.86
C THR A 34 8.63 -9.58 -5.33
N SER A 35 9.68 -9.98 -4.63
CA SER A 35 9.77 -11.32 -4.03
C SER A 35 8.80 -11.52 -2.87
N ASN A 36 8.43 -12.76 -2.54
CA ASN A 36 7.56 -13.08 -1.40
C ASN A 36 8.12 -12.59 -0.05
N ARG A 37 9.45 -12.44 0.08
CA ARG A 37 10.06 -11.78 1.23
C ARG A 37 9.58 -10.33 1.39
N ILE A 38 9.56 -9.57 0.30
CA ILE A 38 9.11 -8.16 0.29
C ILE A 38 7.62 -8.07 0.59
N LYS A 39 6.80 -8.96 -0.01
CA LYS A 39 5.36 -9.04 0.27
C LYS A 39 5.07 -9.27 1.76
N ARG A 40 5.79 -10.20 2.40
CA ARG A 40 5.68 -10.46 3.86
C ARG A 40 6.15 -9.28 4.71
N GLU A 41 7.20 -8.55 4.30
CA GLU A 41 7.62 -7.33 5.00
C GLU A 41 6.57 -6.21 4.90
N VAL A 42 5.93 -6.02 3.75
CA VAL A 42 4.82 -5.05 3.62
C VAL A 42 3.68 -5.39 4.57
N ILE A 43 3.23 -6.65 4.62
CA ILE A 43 2.18 -7.09 5.56
C ILE A 43 2.58 -6.78 7.02
N LYS A 44 3.82 -7.09 7.39
CA LYS A 44 4.35 -6.83 8.73
C LYS A 44 4.41 -5.34 9.06
N GLU A 45 4.87 -4.52 8.13
CA GLU A 45 4.95 -3.06 8.30
C GLU A 45 3.55 -2.45 8.42
N ILE A 46 2.58 -2.90 7.62
CA ILE A 46 1.17 -2.50 7.73
C ILE A 46 0.61 -2.87 9.11
N ASN A 47 0.79 -4.12 9.54
CA ASN A 47 0.31 -4.56 10.85
C ASN A 47 0.96 -3.75 11.99
N THR A 48 2.24 -3.43 11.86
CA THR A 48 2.96 -2.59 12.83
C THR A 48 2.40 -1.17 12.85
N PHE A 49 2.12 -0.60 11.68
CA PHE A 49 1.53 0.73 11.54
C PHE A 49 0.16 0.78 12.22
N ILE A 50 -0.73 -0.15 11.87
CA ILE A 50 -2.08 -0.24 12.42
C ILE A 50 -2.07 -0.43 13.94
N CYS A 51 -1.24 -1.35 14.46
CA CYS A 51 -1.20 -1.65 15.89
C CYS A 51 -0.64 -0.52 16.76
N ASN A 52 0.26 0.30 16.20
CA ASN A 52 0.92 1.37 16.94
C ASN A 52 0.23 2.74 16.81
N SER A 53 -0.69 2.88 15.87
CA SER A 53 -1.35 4.15 15.62
C SER A 53 -2.56 4.36 16.54
N GLU A 54 -2.59 5.50 17.22
CA GLU A 54 -3.77 5.94 17.98
C GLU A 54 -4.90 6.45 17.06
N ASP A 55 -4.52 7.03 15.92
CA ASP A 55 -5.41 7.57 14.89
C ASP A 55 -4.78 7.34 13.50
N ILE A 56 -5.14 6.20 12.91
CA ILE A 56 -4.58 5.69 11.65
C ILE A 56 -4.78 6.69 10.51
N GLU A 57 -5.93 7.34 10.45
CA GLU A 57 -6.27 8.26 9.37
C GLU A 57 -5.38 9.51 9.43
N LYS A 58 -5.19 10.07 10.63
CA LYS A 58 -4.34 11.23 10.84
C LYS A 58 -2.86 10.92 10.63
N GLU A 59 -2.40 9.79 11.16
CA GLU A 59 -0.98 9.40 11.05
C GLU A 59 -0.60 9.06 9.61
N PHE A 60 -1.47 8.34 8.88
CA PHE A 60 -1.26 8.03 7.47
C PHE A 60 -1.17 9.32 6.64
N TYR A 61 -2.12 10.24 6.84
CA TYR A 61 -2.12 11.52 6.14
C TYR A 61 -0.87 12.34 6.46
N PHE A 62 -0.46 12.39 7.74
CA PHE A 62 0.76 13.10 8.15
C PHE A 62 2.01 12.55 7.44
N ILE A 63 2.08 11.24 7.22
CA ILE A 63 3.26 10.59 6.65
C ILE A 63 3.27 10.65 5.13
N TYR A 64 2.14 10.42 4.45
CA TYR A 64 2.13 10.19 2.99
C TYR A 64 1.47 11.29 2.16
N SER A 65 0.95 12.36 2.78
CA SER A 65 0.37 13.48 2.02
C SER A 65 1.38 14.23 1.14
N ASP A 66 2.68 14.16 1.43
CA ASP A 66 3.73 14.75 0.59
C ASP A 66 4.01 13.95 -0.69
N ALA A 67 3.60 12.69 -0.72
CA ALA A 67 3.64 11.82 -1.89
C ALA A 67 2.32 11.81 -2.68
N ASP A 68 1.34 12.62 -2.27
CA ASP A 68 -0.02 12.66 -2.80
C ASP A 68 -0.78 11.31 -2.73
N VAL A 69 -0.45 10.50 -1.72
CA VAL A 69 -1.19 9.24 -1.48
C VAL A 69 -2.43 9.54 -0.65
N PHE A 70 -3.57 9.62 -1.32
CA PHE A 70 -4.87 9.86 -0.68
C PHE A 70 -5.84 8.72 -0.99
N PRO A 71 -6.09 7.79 -0.03
CA PRO A 71 -7.02 6.67 -0.21
C PRO A 71 -8.46 7.06 -0.56
N ASP A 72 -8.86 8.29 -0.29
CA ASP A 72 -10.20 8.82 -0.53
C ASP A 72 -10.52 8.96 -2.03
N ILE A 73 -9.52 9.03 -2.92
CA ILE A 73 -9.73 9.03 -4.38
C ILE A 73 -10.36 7.70 -4.86
N TRP A 74 -10.15 6.62 -4.12
CA TRP A 74 -10.81 5.32 -4.33
C TRP A 74 -11.98 5.08 -3.34
N GLY A 75 -12.41 6.10 -2.61
CA GLY A 75 -13.50 6.01 -1.63
C GLY A 75 -13.16 5.18 -0.38
N LEU A 76 -11.88 5.06 -0.05
CA LEU A 76 -11.40 4.30 1.11
C LEU A 76 -10.91 5.21 2.23
N THR A 77 -10.95 4.69 3.46
CA THR A 77 -10.18 5.25 4.57
C THR A 77 -8.76 4.69 4.51
N ALA A 78 -7.79 5.33 5.16
CA ALA A 78 -6.42 4.85 5.26
C ALA A 78 -6.35 3.43 5.83
N PHE A 79 -7.14 3.15 6.89
CA PHE A 79 -7.23 1.80 7.44
C PHE A 79 -7.67 0.76 6.41
N LYS A 80 -8.77 1.03 5.68
CA LYS A 80 -9.28 0.10 4.66
C LYS A 80 -8.31 -0.09 3.50
N PHE A 81 -7.63 0.98 3.10
CA PHE A 81 -6.59 0.91 2.08
C PHE A 81 -5.42 0.02 2.53
N LEU A 82 -4.92 0.20 3.75
CA LEU A 82 -3.86 -0.64 4.31
C LEU A 82 -4.28 -2.12 4.43
N GLU A 83 -5.51 -2.38 4.91
CA GLU A 83 -6.04 -3.76 4.94
C GLU A 83 -6.10 -4.38 3.54
N HIS A 84 -6.53 -3.60 2.54
CA HIS A 84 -6.63 -4.06 1.16
C HIS A 84 -5.26 -4.38 0.56
N VAL A 85 -4.26 -3.52 0.75
CA VAL A 85 -2.87 -3.77 0.35
C VAL A 85 -2.32 -5.04 1.02
N SER A 86 -2.54 -5.20 2.33
CA SER A 86 -2.10 -6.37 3.09
C SER A 86 -2.74 -7.66 2.57
N LYS A 87 -4.05 -7.63 2.27
CA LYS A 87 -4.77 -8.76 1.69
C LYS A 87 -4.23 -9.13 0.31
N LYS A 88 -4.03 -8.15 -0.58
CA LYS A 88 -3.46 -8.40 -1.92
C LYS A 88 -2.05 -9.00 -1.82
N ALA A 89 -1.22 -8.51 -0.91
CA ALA A 89 0.10 -9.09 -0.66
C ALA A 89 0.03 -10.58 -0.27
N GLN A 90 -0.93 -10.95 0.58
CA GLN A 90 -1.17 -12.33 0.98
C GLN A 90 -1.68 -13.18 -0.19
N ASP A 91 -2.64 -12.66 -0.98
CA ASP A 91 -3.16 -13.35 -2.16
C ASP A 91 -2.06 -13.67 -3.19
N TYR A 92 -1.04 -12.81 -3.32
CA TYR A 92 0.12 -13.09 -4.17
C TYR A 92 1.03 -14.18 -3.59
N ILE A 93 1.22 -14.20 -2.26
CA ILE A 93 2.02 -15.24 -1.60
C ILE A 93 1.35 -16.61 -1.79
N ASP A 94 0.04 -16.68 -1.59
CA ASP A 94 -0.74 -17.92 -1.66
C ASP A 94 -0.83 -18.50 -3.09
N LYS A 95 -0.63 -17.66 -4.13
CA LYS A 95 -0.58 -18.09 -5.54
C LYS A 95 0.78 -18.68 -5.93
N ASP A 96 1.85 -18.31 -5.23
CA ASP A 96 3.22 -18.73 -5.50
C ASP A 96 3.62 -20.01 -4.72
N GLU A 97 2.75 -20.50 -3.82
CA GLU A 97 2.89 -21.77 -3.07
C GLU A 97 2.14 -22.93 -3.76
#